data_AF-A0A7V3J9F1-F1
#
_entry.id   AF-A0A7V3J9F1-F1
#
_cell.length_a   1.000
_cell.length_b   1.000
_cell.length_c   1.000
_cell.angle_alpha   90.00
_cell.angle_beta   90.00
_cell.angle_gamma   90.00
#
_symmetry.space_group_name_H-M   'P 1'
#
loop_
_entity.id
_entity.type
_entity.pdbx_description
1 polymer ?
#
loop_
_entity_poly.entity_id
_entity_poly.type
_entity_poly.pdbx_seq_one_letter_code
_entity_poly.pdbx_strand_id
1 'polypeptide(L)'
;MEGENHTGLYLVGIVVLLFLIPAAILGAIIAIRILPIFYAECKVLGLCHGVGEEGAGGEICTQVPEPYRTIFAEAGDKWKVQPAFIAAIFYAGEHGSSWPPYEEHAPLGSHLNPQPHDCNSGVGCIRGPMQIGEKNWPSWSNGAYGTSLPLDRIEWTKDAIYVATYHLAMIGAGGNTTDENKLTEAAAKYNGGTNPSNFSYEVYAKNVLTAFRKFHCPALAGSCSESIIEQAKKYAGIPYSQDEHCGPPTLGPAGVTALDCSGFVSRVYRDLGLFPESTCLTTKTIPGFSYLKEVSANEIKTGDLVLSCCPGHVVLYVSGDVTNKFTVWESGGGEAGGDVVREALRTARPNQRYFRATKCQ
;
A
#
# COMPACT_ATOMS: atom_id res chain seq x y z
N MET A 1 28.78 -73.46 29.65
CA MET A 1 28.63 -73.23 28.20
C MET A 1 27.16 -72.98 27.94
N GLU A 2 26.71 -71.75 28.16
CA GLU A 2 25.41 -71.28 27.68
C GLU A 2 25.71 -70.52 26.40
N GLY A 3 25.45 -71.16 25.26
CA GLY A 3 25.53 -70.51 23.96
C GLY A 3 24.31 -69.62 23.81
N GLU A 4 24.48 -68.32 24.03
CA GLU A 4 23.41 -67.33 23.84
C GLU A 4 22.95 -67.32 22.38
N ASN A 5 21.64 -67.47 22.24
CA ASN A 5 20.94 -67.75 20.99
C ASN A 5 20.75 -66.43 20.21
N HIS A 6 21.82 -65.93 19.59
CA HIS A 6 21.81 -64.66 18.82
C HIS A 6 20.90 -64.70 17.58
N THR A 7 20.46 -65.88 17.16
CA THR A 7 19.63 -66.12 15.96
C THR A 7 18.27 -65.42 16.01
N GLY A 8 17.69 -65.25 17.21
CA GLY A 8 16.39 -64.57 17.36
C GLY A 8 16.43 -63.07 17.08
N LEU A 9 17.54 -62.41 17.43
CA LEU A 9 17.68 -60.95 17.26
C LEU A 9 17.86 -60.55 15.80
N TYR A 10 18.57 -61.36 15.01
CA TYR A 10 18.75 -61.12 13.58
C TYR A 10 17.45 -61.25 12.78
N LEU A 11 16.60 -62.22 13.13
CA LEU A 11 15.32 -62.43 12.46
C LEU A 11 14.34 -61.28 12.68
N VAL A 12 14.29 -60.73 13.91
CA VAL A 12 13.46 -59.56 14.22
C VAL A 12 13.97 -58.32 13.46
N GLY A 13 15.28 -58.10 13.41
CA GLY A 13 15.87 -56.98 12.68
C GLY A 13 15.58 -57.01 11.17
N ILE A 14 15.65 -58.19 10.55
CA ILE A 14 15.34 -58.36 9.11
C ILE A 14 13.87 -58.09 8.81
N VAL A 15 12.95 -58.59 9.65
CA VAL A 15 11.52 -58.36 9.48
C VAL A 15 11.19 -56.86 9.60
N VAL A 16 11.76 -56.15 10.57
CA VAL A 16 11.56 -54.70 10.73
C VAL A 16 12.07 -53.92 9.52
N LEU A 17 13.25 -54.26 8.99
CA LEU A 17 13.81 -53.62 7.79
C LEU A 17 12.95 -53.84 6.54
N LEU A 18 12.35 -55.03 6.39
CA LEU A 18 11.47 -55.36 5.26
C LEU A 18 10.18 -54.54 5.24
N PHE A 19 9.72 -53.98 6.37
CA PHE A 19 8.55 -53.10 6.41
C PHE A 19 8.92 -51.61 6.33
N LEU A 20 10.06 -51.21 6.90
CA LEU A 20 10.48 -49.80 6.89
C LEU A 20 10.94 -49.33 5.51
N ILE A 21 11.64 -50.17 4.75
CA ILE A 21 12.17 -49.80 3.43
C ILE A 21 11.03 -49.51 2.42
N PRO A 22 10.01 -50.37 2.25
CA PRO A 22 8.90 -50.08 1.34
C PRO A 22 8.07 -48.85 1.76
N ALA A 23 7.87 -48.64 3.07
CA ALA A 23 7.17 -47.47 3.58
C ALA A 23 7.92 -46.16 3.25
N ALA A 24 9.25 -46.16 3.43
CA ALA A 24 10.10 -45.02 3.07
C ALA A 24 10.12 -44.76 1.55
N ILE A 25 10.19 -45.82 0.73
CA ILE A 25 10.13 -45.72 -0.73
C ILE A 25 8.78 -45.15 -1.18
N LEU A 26 7.66 -45.61 -0.59
CA LEU A 26 6.33 -45.10 -0.91
C LEU A 26 6.19 -43.61 -0.52
N GLY A 27 6.69 -43.23 0.65
CA GLY A 27 6.72 -41.82 1.08
C GLY A 27 7.53 -40.95 0.13
N ALA A 28 8.68 -41.42 -0.35
CA ALA A 28 9.49 -40.72 -1.33
C ALA A 28 8.79 -40.60 -2.70
N ILE A 29 8.10 -41.65 -3.16
CA ILE A 29 7.33 -41.61 -4.42
C ILE A 29 6.20 -40.60 -4.34
N ILE A 30 5.45 -40.56 -3.23
CA ILE A 30 4.38 -39.57 -3.01
C ILE A 30 4.98 -38.15 -3.01
N ALA A 31 6.08 -37.93 -2.31
CA ALA A 31 6.75 -36.63 -2.25
C ALA A 31 7.30 -36.16 -3.62
N ILE A 32 7.83 -37.08 -4.44
CA ILE A 32 8.45 -36.73 -5.72
C ILE A 32 7.43 -36.63 -6.86
N ARG A 33 6.36 -37.45 -6.85
CA ARG A 33 5.44 -37.55 -7.99
C ARG A 33 4.11 -36.85 -7.76
N ILE A 34 3.56 -36.92 -6.56
CA ILE A 34 2.21 -36.41 -6.29
C ILE A 34 2.27 -34.96 -5.85
N LEU A 35 3.21 -34.61 -4.95
CA LEU A 35 3.38 -33.25 -4.46
C LEU A 35 3.58 -32.20 -5.58
N PRO A 36 4.38 -32.45 -6.64
CA PRO A 36 4.51 -31.50 -7.74
C PRO A 36 3.25 -31.35 -8.61
N ILE A 37 2.43 -32.39 -8.74
CA ILE A 37 1.15 -32.33 -9.47
C ILE A 37 0.17 -31.45 -8.69
N PHE A 38 0.05 -31.68 -7.38
CA PHE A 38 -0.73 -30.79 -6.52
C PHE A 38 -0.19 -29.35 -6.55
N TYR A 39 1.13 -29.15 -6.53
CA TYR A 39 1.72 -27.81 -6.61
C TYR A 39 1.45 -27.12 -7.95
N ALA A 40 1.44 -27.87 -9.06
CA ALA A 40 1.16 -27.35 -10.39
C ALA A 40 -0.32 -26.94 -10.54
N GLU A 41 -1.25 -27.79 -10.10
CA GLU A 41 -2.69 -27.49 -10.13
C GLU A 41 -3.04 -26.32 -9.18
N CYS A 42 -2.38 -26.26 -8.04
CA CYS A 42 -2.57 -25.20 -7.06
C CYS A 42 -1.98 -23.84 -7.53
N LYS A 43 -0.98 -23.85 -8.42
CA LYS A 43 -0.44 -22.65 -9.07
C LYS A 43 -1.34 -22.16 -10.21
N VAL A 44 -1.98 -23.07 -10.96
CA VAL A 44 -2.95 -22.72 -12.01
C VAL A 44 -4.26 -22.19 -11.41
N LEU A 45 -4.64 -22.67 -10.21
CA LEU A 45 -5.83 -22.23 -9.47
C LEU A 45 -5.57 -21.07 -8.48
N GLY A 46 -4.32 -20.59 -8.36
CA GLY A 46 -3.97 -19.48 -7.47
C GLY A 46 -4.01 -19.80 -5.96
N LEU A 47 -4.21 -21.06 -5.58
CA LEU A 47 -4.41 -21.50 -4.19
C LEU A 47 -3.11 -21.73 -3.41
N CYS A 48 -1.96 -21.83 -4.09
CA CYS A 48 -0.64 -22.03 -3.48
C CYS A 48 0.30 -20.87 -3.82
N HIS A 49 -0.06 -19.65 -3.42
CA HIS A 49 0.99 -18.68 -3.13
C HIS A 49 1.59 -19.08 -1.78
N GLY A 50 2.89 -19.33 -1.77
CA GLY A 50 3.60 -19.56 -0.52
C GLY A 50 3.28 -18.42 0.45
N VAL A 51 3.13 -18.77 1.72
CA VAL A 51 3.30 -17.85 2.84
C VAL A 51 4.71 -17.25 2.75
N GLY A 52 4.92 -16.34 1.79
CA GLY A 52 5.88 -15.28 1.95
C GLY A 52 5.51 -14.56 3.24
N GLU A 53 6.54 -14.09 3.97
CA GLU A 53 6.43 -13.30 5.18
C GLU A 53 5.14 -12.48 5.16
N GLU A 54 4.37 -12.56 6.25
CA GLU A 54 3.18 -11.74 6.47
C GLU A 54 3.59 -10.26 6.37
N GLY A 55 3.69 -9.76 5.15
CA GLY A 55 3.80 -8.36 4.86
C GLY A 55 2.54 -7.76 5.42
N ALA A 56 2.71 -6.88 6.41
CA ALA A 56 1.65 -6.08 6.96
C ALA A 56 0.71 -5.65 5.83
N GLY A 57 -0.60 -5.82 6.06
CA GLY A 57 -1.65 -5.41 5.14
C GLY A 57 -1.30 -4.08 4.47
N GLY A 58 -1.41 -4.02 3.14
CA GLY A 58 -0.98 -2.82 2.41
C GLY A 58 -1.63 -1.56 2.99
N GLU A 59 -0.83 -0.53 3.27
CA GLU A 59 -1.37 0.70 3.86
C GLU A 59 -2.23 1.47 2.85
N ILE A 60 -3.29 2.10 3.35
CA ILE A 60 -4.19 2.96 2.61
C ILE A 60 -4.20 4.35 3.24
N CYS A 61 -4.02 5.38 2.42
CA CYS A 61 -3.98 6.76 2.88
C CYS A 61 -5.31 7.21 3.47
N THR A 62 -5.23 8.14 4.42
CA THR A 62 -6.37 8.82 5.09
C THR A 62 -7.27 9.63 4.14
N GLN A 63 -6.89 9.74 2.87
CA GLN A 63 -7.67 10.42 1.83
C GLN A 63 -8.86 9.56 1.36
N VAL A 64 -8.83 8.26 1.65
CA VAL A 64 -9.97 7.38 1.48
C VAL A 64 -10.89 7.54 2.70
N PRO A 65 -12.15 7.95 2.53
CA PRO A 65 -13.05 8.23 3.65
C PRO A 65 -13.51 6.94 4.34
N GLU A 66 -13.92 7.08 5.60
CA GLU A 66 -14.71 6.04 6.26
C GLU A 66 -16.14 5.99 5.72
N PRO A 67 -16.79 4.81 5.67
CA PRO A 67 -16.29 3.50 6.12
C PRO A 67 -15.46 2.73 5.07
N TYR A 68 -15.30 3.27 3.86
CA TYR A 68 -14.63 2.59 2.75
C TYR A 68 -13.22 2.15 3.09
N ARG A 69 -12.45 3.03 3.73
CA ARG A 69 -11.07 2.74 4.14
C ARG A 69 -10.98 1.46 4.98
N THR A 70 -11.85 1.31 5.98
CA THR A 70 -11.92 0.10 6.80
C THR A 70 -12.27 -1.13 5.97
N ILE A 71 -13.28 -1.03 5.10
CA ILE A 71 -13.73 -2.17 4.28
C ILE A 71 -12.66 -2.62 3.28
N PHE A 72 -11.96 -1.67 2.63
CA PHE A 72 -10.87 -1.97 1.71
C PHE A 72 -9.68 -2.61 2.41
N ALA A 73 -9.36 -2.17 3.64
CA ALA A 73 -8.30 -2.79 4.44
C ALA A 73 -8.68 -4.25 4.78
N GLU A 74 -9.88 -4.48 5.32
CA GLU A 74 -10.36 -5.84 5.64
C GLU A 74 -10.38 -6.76 4.41
N ALA A 75 -10.85 -6.27 3.26
CA ALA A 75 -10.88 -7.02 2.02
C ALA A 75 -9.45 -7.29 1.52
N GLY A 76 -8.62 -6.26 1.41
CA GLY A 76 -7.25 -6.39 0.94
C GLY A 76 -6.44 -7.37 1.78
N ASP A 77 -6.61 -7.37 3.11
CA ASP A 77 -5.94 -8.32 4.00
C ASP A 77 -6.34 -9.76 3.76
N LYS A 78 -7.64 -9.99 3.49
CA LYS A 78 -8.21 -11.34 3.26
C LYS A 78 -7.69 -11.97 1.97
N TRP A 79 -7.59 -11.20 0.88
CA TRP A 79 -7.17 -11.73 -0.43
C TRP A 79 -5.77 -11.29 -0.86
N LYS A 80 -5.04 -10.63 0.04
CA LYS A 80 -3.71 -10.05 -0.22
C LYS A 80 -3.73 -9.16 -1.46
N VAL A 81 -4.67 -8.23 -1.55
CA VAL A 81 -4.70 -7.19 -2.59
C VAL A 81 -4.44 -5.86 -1.91
N GLN A 82 -3.61 -5.00 -2.52
CA GLN A 82 -3.34 -3.67 -1.97
C GLN A 82 -4.64 -2.89 -1.74
N PRO A 83 -4.99 -2.51 -0.50
CA PRO A 83 -6.24 -1.77 -0.22
C PRO A 83 -6.37 -0.46 -1.00
N ALA A 84 -5.26 0.24 -1.21
CA ALA A 84 -5.21 1.43 -2.06
C ALA A 84 -5.61 1.15 -3.53
N PHE A 85 -5.31 -0.04 -4.04
CA PHE A 85 -5.68 -0.43 -5.40
C PHE A 85 -7.17 -0.76 -5.49
N ILE A 86 -7.74 -1.42 -4.48
CA ILE A 86 -9.19 -1.64 -4.38
C ILE A 86 -9.93 -0.29 -4.35
N ALA A 87 -9.44 0.65 -3.54
CA ALA A 87 -9.95 2.00 -3.45
C ALA A 87 -9.86 2.75 -4.79
N ALA A 88 -8.78 2.55 -5.54
CA ALA A 88 -8.59 3.17 -6.85
C ALA A 88 -9.57 2.63 -7.92
N ILE A 89 -9.82 1.31 -7.94
CA ILE A 89 -10.84 0.68 -8.79
C ILE A 89 -12.20 1.29 -8.48
N PHE A 90 -12.59 1.31 -7.20
CA PHE A 90 -13.87 1.88 -6.76
C PHE A 90 -14.00 3.35 -7.17
N TYR A 91 -13.07 4.21 -6.77
CA TYR A 91 -13.14 5.65 -6.95
C TYR A 91 -13.00 6.08 -8.41
N ALA A 92 -11.92 5.68 -9.08
CA ALA A 92 -11.57 6.19 -10.40
C ALA A 92 -12.07 5.29 -11.54
N GLY A 93 -12.17 3.98 -11.29
CA GLY A 93 -12.70 3.02 -12.24
C GLY A 93 -14.22 3.09 -12.34
N GLU A 94 -14.90 2.83 -11.21
CA GLU A 94 -16.36 2.62 -11.21
C GLU A 94 -17.18 3.88 -10.89
N HIS A 95 -16.59 4.85 -10.20
CA HIS A 95 -17.30 6.05 -9.72
C HIS A 95 -16.77 7.38 -10.25
N GLY A 96 -16.00 7.36 -11.34
CA GLY A 96 -15.64 8.59 -12.07
C GLY A 96 -14.90 9.64 -11.24
N SER A 97 -14.04 9.19 -10.33
CA SER A 97 -13.34 10.01 -9.33
C SER A 97 -14.25 10.64 -8.27
N SER A 98 -15.22 9.88 -7.77
CA SER A 98 -16.07 10.28 -6.65
C SER A 98 -16.26 9.15 -5.63
N TRP A 99 -16.60 9.53 -4.40
CA TRP A 99 -17.02 8.60 -3.35
C TRP A 99 -18.54 8.69 -3.21
N PRO A 100 -19.32 7.74 -3.74
CA PRO A 100 -20.74 7.66 -3.44
C PRO A 100 -21.00 7.61 -1.92
N PRO A 101 -22.21 7.97 -1.47
CA PRO A 101 -22.66 7.65 -0.12
C PRO A 101 -22.54 6.16 0.16
N TYR A 102 -22.09 5.81 1.36
CA TYR A 102 -22.04 4.42 1.80
C TYR A 102 -23.45 3.89 2.08
N GLU A 103 -23.81 2.81 1.40
CA GLU A 103 -25.04 2.07 1.63
C GLU A 103 -24.68 0.62 1.96
N GLU A 104 -24.89 0.23 3.22
CA GLU A 104 -24.67 -1.15 3.66
C GLU A 104 -25.62 -2.12 2.94
N HIS A 105 -26.87 -1.70 2.79
CA HIS A 105 -27.93 -2.39 2.07
C HIS A 105 -28.58 -1.41 1.11
N ALA A 106 -28.03 -1.28 -0.09
CA ALA A 106 -28.70 -0.53 -1.15
C ALA A 106 -30.03 -1.24 -1.47
N PRO A 107 -31.18 -0.53 -1.50
CA PRO A 107 -32.40 -1.09 -2.04
C PRO A 107 -32.18 -1.71 -3.42
N LEU A 108 -32.80 -2.85 -3.69
CA LEU A 108 -32.79 -3.45 -5.03
C LEU A 108 -33.20 -2.41 -6.09
N GLY A 109 -32.27 -2.02 -6.96
CA GLY A 109 -32.50 -1.04 -8.02
C GLY A 109 -32.34 0.45 -7.63
N SER A 110 -31.88 0.78 -6.42
CA SER A 110 -31.52 2.16 -6.06
C SER A 110 -30.14 2.51 -6.63
N HIS A 111 -30.04 2.69 -7.93
CA HIS A 111 -28.72 2.95 -8.50
C HIS A 111 -28.29 4.40 -8.27
N LEU A 112 -27.14 4.52 -7.60
CA LEU A 112 -26.19 5.63 -7.71
C LEU A 112 -25.68 5.86 -9.17
N ASN A 113 -26.24 5.16 -10.15
CA ASN A 113 -26.33 5.58 -11.55
C ASN A 113 -27.63 5.02 -12.18
N PRO A 114 -28.72 5.80 -12.34
CA PRO A 114 -30.08 5.32 -12.64
C PRO A 114 -30.31 4.77 -14.06
N GLN A 115 -29.25 4.59 -14.85
CA GLN A 115 -29.38 3.94 -16.14
C GLN A 115 -29.06 2.46 -15.95
N PRO A 116 -30.02 1.54 -16.13
CA PRO A 116 -29.68 0.14 -16.32
C PRO A 116 -28.71 0.09 -17.49
N HIS A 117 -27.42 -0.09 -17.20
CA HIS A 117 -26.42 -0.28 -18.24
C HIS A 117 -26.92 -1.44 -19.09
N ASP A 118 -27.10 -1.14 -20.38
CA ASP A 118 -27.82 -1.93 -21.36
C ASP A 118 -27.61 -3.45 -21.15
N CYS A 119 -28.60 -4.09 -20.53
CA CYS A 119 -28.64 -5.54 -20.33
C CYS A 119 -28.65 -6.30 -21.66
N ASN A 120 -28.78 -5.61 -22.80
CA ASN A 120 -28.65 -6.19 -24.14
C ASN A 120 -27.21 -6.30 -24.62
N SER A 121 -26.23 -5.77 -23.89
CA SER A 121 -24.83 -6.05 -24.18
C SER A 121 -24.51 -7.51 -23.84
N GLY A 122 -23.80 -8.24 -24.71
CA GLY A 122 -23.44 -9.66 -24.52
C GLY A 122 -22.62 -9.97 -23.25
N VAL A 123 -22.33 -8.95 -22.44
CA VAL A 123 -21.69 -9.03 -21.12
C VAL A 123 -22.69 -9.21 -19.96
N GLY A 124 -23.99 -9.01 -20.19
CA GLY A 124 -25.04 -9.08 -19.17
C GLY A 124 -25.20 -7.78 -18.38
N CYS A 125 -26.23 -7.69 -17.53
CA CYS A 125 -26.43 -6.52 -16.68
C CYS A 125 -25.26 -6.36 -15.69
N ILE A 126 -24.77 -5.13 -15.56
CA ILE A 126 -23.75 -4.74 -14.59
C ILE A 126 -24.46 -4.10 -13.38
N ARG A 127 -24.06 -4.47 -12.16
CA ARG A 127 -24.73 -4.05 -10.92
C ARG A 127 -23.78 -3.71 -9.78
N GLY A 128 -24.31 -3.00 -8.80
CA GLY A 128 -23.61 -2.68 -7.56
C GLY A 128 -22.51 -1.64 -7.70
N PRO A 129 -21.92 -1.22 -6.57
CA PRO A 129 -20.91 -0.17 -6.58
C PRO A 129 -19.58 -0.61 -7.21
N MET A 130 -19.30 -1.91 -7.28
CA MET A 130 -18.14 -2.43 -8.01
C MET A 130 -18.41 -2.76 -9.48
N GLN A 131 -19.61 -2.45 -9.98
CA GLN A 131 -20.01 -2.70 -11.38
C GLN A 131 -19.71 -4.15 -11.81
N ILE A 132 -20.18 -5.11 -11.02
CA ILE A 132 -19.98 -6.54 -11.30
C ILE A 132 -21.09 -7.03 -12.25
N GLY A 133 -20.71 -7.79 -13.28
CA GLY A 133 -21.69 -8.43 -14.16
C GLY A 133 -22.44 -9.55 -13.44
N GLU A 134 -23.78 -9.57 -13.55
CA GLU A 134 -24.64 -10.57 -12.88
C GLU A 134 -24.21 -12.02 -13.16
N LYS A 135 -23.74 -12.31 -14.38
CA LYS A 135 -23.26 -13.64 -14.78
C LYS A 135 -22.04 -14.13 -13.99
N ASN A 136 -21.21 -13.20 -13.53
CA ASN A 136 -19.97 -13.51 -12.81
C ASN A 136 -20.22 -13.65 -11.30
N TRP A 137 -21.28 -13.01 -10.79
CA TRP A 137 -21.59 -12.95 -9.36
C TRP A 137 -21.67 -14.32 -8.68
N PRO A 138 -22.38 -15.34 -9.21
CA PRO A 138 -22.48 -16.63 -8.52
C PRO A 138 -21.12 -17.28 -8.30
N SER A 139 -20.23 -17.19 -9.30
CA SER A 139 -18.89 -17.77 -9.25
C SER A 139 -17.97 -16.99 -8.30
N TRP A 140 -17.93 -15.66 -8.43
CA TRP A 140 -17.02 -14.83 -7.65
C TRP A 140 -17.45 -14.71 -6.19
N SER A 141 -18.76 -14.65 -5.90
CA SER A 141 -19.27 -14.68 -4.53
C SER A 141 -18.95 -16.01 -3.84
N ASN A 142 -19.08 -17.13 -4.56
CA ASN A 142 -18.67 -18.44 -4.06
C ASN A 142 -17.16 -18.49 -3.77
N GLY A 143 -16.33 -17.89 -4.62
CA GLY A 143 -14.89 -17.76 -4.35
C GLY A 143 -14.58 -16.90 -3.12
N ALA A 144 -15.31 -15.80 -2.93
CA ALA A 144 -15.08 -14.87 -1.81
C ALA A 144 -15.59 -15.38 -0.45
N TYR A 145 -16.71 -16.11 -0.43
CA TYR A 145 -17.42 -16.51 0.79
C TYR A 145 -17.50 -18.03 1.02
N GLY A 146 -17.03 -18.84 0.08
CA GLY A 146 -17.22 -20.29 0.10
C GLY A 146 -18.67 -20.72 -0.18
N THR A 147 -19.53 -19.79 -0.56
CA THR A 147 -20.92 -20.03 -0.94
C THR A 147 -21.40 -18.96 -1.90
N SER A 148 -22.31 -19.33 -2.82
CA SER A 148 -22.91 -18.37 -3.73
C SER A 148 -23.88 -17.47 -2.98
N LEU A 149 -23.65 -16.16 -3.07
CA LEU A 149 -24.55 -15.19 -2.46
C LEU A 149 -25.76 -14.94 -3.36
N PRO A 150 -26.95 -14.66 -2.78
CA PRO A 150 -28.10 -14.16 -3.52
C PRO A 150 -27.74 -12.96 -4.41
N LEU A 151 -28.38 -12.85 -5.58
CA LEU A 151 -28.02 -11.85 -6.59
C LEU A 151 -28.25 -10.42 -6.10
N ASP A 152 -29.23 -10.17 -5.24
CA ASP A 152 -29.50 -8.86 -4.64
C ASP A 152 -28.34 -8.33 -3.78
N ARG A 153 -27.51 -9.21 -3.22
CA ARG A 153 -26.31 -8.81 -2.46
C ARG A 153 -25.22 -8.18 -3.32
N ILE A 154 -25.33 -8.24 -4.64
CA ILE A 154 -24.43 -7.51 -5.54
C ILE A 154 -24.51 -5.99 -5.34
N GLU A 155 -25.66 -5.49 -4.88
CA GLU A 155 -25.88 -4.06 -4.62
C GLU A 155 -25.32 -3.63 -3.26
N TRP A 156 -24.97 -4.58 -2.38
CA TRP A 156 -24.48 -4.28 -1.05
C TRP A 156 -23.00 -3.93 -1.10
N THR A 157 -22.66 -2.71 -0.65
CA THR A 157 -21.33 -2.13 -0.85
C THR A 157 -20.21 -3.03 -0.33
N LYS A 158 -20.34 -3.55 0.89
CA LYS A 158 -19.32 -4.41 1.49
C LYS A 158 -19.12 -5.71 0.71
N ASP A 159 -20.21 -6.36 0.28
CA ASP A 159 -20.12 -7.62 -0.45
C ASP A 159 -19.57 -7.43 -1.85
N ALA A 160 -20.02 -6.40 -2.56
CA ALA A 160 -19.50 -6.06 -3.87
C ALA A 160 -17.98 -5.83 -3.80
N ILE A 161 -17.51 -5.07 -2.80
CA ILE A 161 -16.08 -4.84 -2.57
C ILE A 161 -15.33 -6.15 -2.29
N TYR A 162 -15.87 -7.02 -1.43
CA TYR A 162 -15.26 -8.32 -1.09
C TYR A 162 -15.14 -9.23 -2.32
N VAL A 163 -16.22 -9.32 -3.11
CA VAL A 163 -16.26 -10.13 -4.33
C VAL A 163 -15.32 -9.57 -5.41
N ALA A 164 -15.31 -8.25 -5.61
CA ALA A 164 -14.38 -7.62 -6.54
C ALA A 164 -12.93 -7.80 -6.11
N THR A 165 -12.63 -7.72 -4.81
CA THR A 165 -11.27 -7.92 -4.28
C THR A 165 -10.77 -9.34 -4.51
N TYR A 166 -11.63 -10.34 -4.29
CA TYR A 166 -11.33 -11.73 -4.68
C TYR A 166 -11.01 -11.82 -6.19
N HIS A 167 -11.82 -11.21 -7.05
CA HIS A 167 -11.58 -11.22 -8.49
C HIS A 167 -10.25 -10.55 -8.87
N LEU A 168 -9.94 -9.37 -8.27
CA LEU A 168 -8.68 -8.65 -8.47
C LEU A 168 -7.47 -9.52 -8.12
N ALA A 169 -7.54 -10.28 -7.02
CA ALA A 169 -6.49 -11.21 -6.64
C ALA A 169 -6.26 -12.27 -7.74
N MET A 170 -7.34 -12.84 -8.27
CA MET A 170 -7.30 -13.89 -9.31
C MET A 170 -6.76 -13.39 -10.65
N ILE A 171 -6.92 -12.12 -10.99
CA ILE A 171 -6.45 -11.54 -12.26
C ILE A 171 -5.04 -10.92 -12.18
N GLY A 172 -4.37 -11.05 -11.02
CA GLY A 172 -2.95 -10.71 -10.87
C GLY A 172 -2.62 -9.59 -9.88
N ALA A 173 -3.61 -9.02 -9.18
CA ALA A 173 -3.39 -7.98 -8.17
C ALA A 173 -3.10 -8.54 -6.76
N GLY A 174 -3.01 -9.87 -6.61
CA GLY A 174 -2.75 -10.54 -5.34
C GLY A 174 -1.30 -10.36 -4.82
N GLY A 175 -1.03 -10.93 -3.65
CA GLY A 175 0.28 -10.86 -2.99
C GLY A 175 0.70 -9.46 -2.53
N ASN A 176 -0.26 -8.55 -2.32
CA ASN A 176 -0.03 -7.15 -1.95
C ASN A 176 0.94 -6.45 -2.91
N THR A 177 0.88 -6.75 -4.21
CA THR A 177 1.82 -6.19 -5.17
C THR A 177 1.66 -4.68 -5.32
N THR A 178 2.78 -3.95 -5.33
CA THR A 178 2.87 -2.52 -5.69
C THR A 178 3.48 -2.31 -7.07
N ASP A 179 3.72 -3.41 -7.81
CA ASP A 179 4.24 -3.37 -9.17
C ASP A 179 3.19 -2.76 -10.10
N GLU A 180 3.43 -1.52 -10.50
CA GLU A 180 2.50 -0.75 -11.32
C GLU A 180 2.17 -1.42 -12.65
N ASN A 181 3.06 -2.24 -13.22
CA ASN A 181 2.76 -2.97 -14.45
C ASN A 181 1.72 -4.07 -14.20
N LYS A 182 1.86 -4.82 -13.10
CA LYS A 182 0.87 -5.82 -12.69
C LYS A 182 -0.47 -5.19 -12.34
N LEU A 183 -0.44 -4.07 -11.62
CA LEU A 183 -1.65 -3.33 -11.26
C LEU A 183 -2.35 -2.74 -12.50
N THR A 184 -1.58 -2.23 -13.48
CA THR A 184 -2.12 -1.76 -14.77
C THR A 184 -2.80 -2.90 -15.52
N GLU A 185 -2.15 -4.06 -15.63
CA GLU A 185 -2.71 -5.25 -16.29
C GLU A 185 -3.98 -5.74 -15.57
N ALA A 186 -3.96 -5.80 -14.24
CA ALA A 186 -5.12 -6.19 -13.45
C ALA A 186 -6.30 -5.22 -13.62
N ALA A 187 -6.05 -3.90 -13.62
CA ALA A 187 -7.09 -2.91 -13.86
C ALA A 187 -7.70 -3.04 -15.27
N ALA A 188 -6.86 -3.26 -16.29
CA ALA A 188 -7.33 -3.49 -17.65
C ALA A 188 -8.19 -4.77 -17.76
N LYS A 189 -7.79 -5.86 -17.09
CA LYS A 189 -8.58 -7.11 -17.02
C LYS A 189 -9.88 -6.96 -16.25
N TYR A 190 -9.89 -6.14 -15.20
CA TYR A 190 -11.11 -5.87 -14.42
C TYR A 190 -12.19 -5.21 -15.30
N ASN A 191 -11.82 -4.17 -16.06
CA ASN A 191 -12.75 -3.47 -16.94
C ASN A 191 -13.08 -4.25 -18.24
N GLY A 192 -12.09 -4.89 -18.84
CA GLY A 192 -12.21 -5.48 -20.19
C GLY A 192 -12.29 -7.01 -20.26
N GLY A 193 -12.17 -7.70 -19.14
CA GLY A 193 -12.04 -9.15 -19.11
C GLY A 193 -10.74 -9.64 -19.74
N THR A 194 -10.78 -10.78 -20.43
CA THR A 194 -9.58 -11.46 -20.95
C THR A 194 -9.00 -10.85 -22.23
N ASN A 195 -9.63 -9.84 -22.84
CA ASN A 195 -9.15 -9.22 -24.07
C ASN A 195 -8.97 -7.70 -23.92
N PRO A 196 -7.85 -7.24 -23.32
CA PRO A 196 -7.61 -5.83 -23.00
C PRO A 196 -7.17 -4.97 -24.20
N SER A 197 -7.42 -5.38 -25.44
CA SER A 197 -6.90 -4.70 -26.65
C SER A 197 -7.68 -3.45 -27.10
N ASN A 198 -8.75 -3.04 -26.39
CA ASN A 198 -9.48 -1.81 -26.72
C ASN A 198 -8.90 -0.58 -25.99
N PHE A 199 -8.82 0.54 -26.70
CA PHE A 199 -8.33 1.84 -26.21
C PHE A 199 -8.99 2.32 -24.90
N SER A 200 -10.25 1.95 -24.64
CA SER A 200 -10.96 2.29 -23.40
C SER A 200 -10.31 1.69 -22.14
N TYR A 201 -9.60 0.56 -22.27
CA TYR A 201 -8.99 -0.12 -21.12
C TYR A 201 -7.70 0.55 -20.67
N GLU A 202 -6.93 1.13 -21.60
CA GLU A 202 -5.71 1.88 -21.27
C GLU A 202 -6.05 3.13 -20.46
N VAL A 203 -7.10 3.86 -20.87
CA VAL A 203 -7.59 5.05 -20.14
C VAL A 203 -8.08 4.66 -18.75
N TYR A 204 -8.86 3.58 -18.64
CA TYR A 204 -9.31 3.06 -17.35
C TYR A 204 -8.14 2.70 -16.44
N ALA A 205 -7.20 1.87 -16.91
CA ALA A 205 -6.05 1.44 -16.13
C ALA A 205 -5.16 2.61 -15.70
N LYS A 206 -4.98 3.61 -16.58
CA LYS A 206 -4.25 4.85 -16.25
C LYS A 206 -4.93 5.65 -15.14
N ASN A 207 -6.26 5.79 -15.20
CA ASN A 207 -7.02 6.52 -14.19
C ASN A 207 -6.95 5.82 -12.84
N VAL A 208 -7.11 4.48 -12.84
CA VAL A 208 -6.96 3.65 -11.65
C VAL A 208 -5.54 3.76 -11.10
N LEU A 209 -4.50 3.66 -11.91
CA LEU A 209 -3.13 3.75 -11.41
C LEU A 209 -2.80 5.15 -10.83
N THR A 210 -3.36 6.20 -11.43
CA THR A 210 -3.25 7.56 -10.89
C THR A 210 -3.90 7.67 -9.51
N ALA A 211 -5.09 7.10 -9.34
CA ALA A 211 -5.77 7.05 -8.05
C ALA A 211 -5.06 6.11 -7.05
N PHE A 212 -4.47 5.00 -7.51
CA PHE A 212 -3.67 4.10 -6.68
C PHE A 212 -2.50 4.85 -6.07
N ARG A 213 -1.72 5.59 -6.86
CA ARG A 213 -0.59 6.40 -6.36
C ARG A 213 -1.02 7.43 -5.32
N LYS A 214 -2.23 7.98 -5.47
CA LYS A 214 -2.83 8.92 -4.51
C LYS A 214 -3.22 8.24 -3.19
N PHE A 215 -3.81 7.03 -3.26
CA PHE A 215 -4.32 6.32 -2.09
C PHE A 215 -3.31 5.37 -1.45
N HIS A 216 -2.25 5.03 -2.16
CA HIS A 216 -1.18 4.17 -1.68
C HIS A 216 -0.22 5.03 -0.86
N CYS A 217 -0.29 4.85 0.45
CA CYS A 217 0.74 5.32 1.35
C CYS A 217 1.74 4.17 1.41
N PRO A 218 2.95 4.30 0.85
CA PRO A 218 3.96 3.27 1.01
C PRO A 218 4.11 3.03 2.51
N ALA A 219 3.94 1.78 2.96
CA ALA A 219 4.34 1.43 4.30
C ALA A 219 5.79 1.93 4.47
N LEU A 220 5.99 2.84 5.41
CA LEU A 220 7.30 3.47 5.59
C LEU A 220 8.30 2.33 5.82
N ALA A 221 9.27 2.19 4.91
CA ALA A 221 10.27 1.15 5.06
C ALA A 221 11.13 1.51 6.27
N GLY A 222 11.04 0.70 7.34
CA GLY A 222 11.68 0.98 8.62
C GLY A 222 10.83 1.90 9.52
N SER A 223 11.48 2.57 10.48
CA SER A 223 10.78 3.55 11.30
C SER A 223 10.39 4.77 10.46
N CYS A 224 9.26 5.44 10.78
CA CYS A 224 8.88 6.66 10.07
C CYS A 224 10.04 7.68 10.01
N SER A 225 10.78 7.80 11.11
CA SER A 225 11.98 8.62 11.24
C SER A 225 13.02 8.35 10.15
N GLU A 226 13.34 7.08 9.86
CA GLU A 226 14.30 6.70 8.83
C GLU A 226 13.77 7.04 7.44
N SER A 227 12.49 6.75 7.17
CA SER A 227 11.87 7.07 5.88
C SER A 227 11.87 8.58 5.58
N ILE A 228 11.66 9.43 6.58
CA ILE A 228 11.75 10.89 6.44
C ILE A 228 13.17 11.31 6.00
N ILE A 229 14.21 10.75 6.61
CA ILE A 229 15.60 11.10 6.26
C ILE A 229 16.00 10.52 4.91
N GLU A 230 15.60 9.30 4.58
CA GLU A 230 15.85 8.72 3.24
C GLU A 230 15.14 9.53 2.14
N GLN A 231 13.94 10.04 2.41
CA GLN A 231 13.27 10.94 1.46
C GLN A 231 14.00 12.29 1.36
N ALA A 232 14.44 12.87 2.48
CA ALA A 232 15.21 14.11 2.50
C ALA A 232 16.49 14.04 1.64
N LYS A 233 17.22 12.91 1.70
CA LYS A 233 18.42 12.68 0.89
C LYS A 233 18.18 12.79 -0.62
N LYS A 234 16.99 12.41 -1.10
CA LYS A 234 16.65 12.48 -2.54
C LYS A 234 16.59 13.92 -3.07
N TYR A 235 16.51 14.90 -2.17
CA TYR A 235 16.50 16.32 -2.51
C TYR A 235 17.88 16.96 -2.49
N ALA A 236 18.94 16.24 -2.10
CA ALA A 236 20.29 16.77 -1.99
C ALA A 236 20.75 17.45 -3.29
N GLY A 237 21.31 18.65 -3.17
CA GLY A 237 21.80 19.43 -4.31
C GLY A 237 20.77 20.31 -5.00
N ILE A 238 19.47 20.23 -4.67
CA ILE A 238 18.46 21.15 -5.21
C ILE A 238 18.73 22.57 -4.68
N PRO A 239 18.80 23.59 -5.55
CA PRO A 239 19.04 24.97 -5.13
C PRO A 239 18.02 25.53 -4.13
N TYR A 240 18.47 26.46 -3.29
CA TYR A 240 17.61 27.27 -2.45
C TYR A 240 17.03 28.45 -3.24
N SER A 241 15.72 28.67 -3.13
CA SER A 241 15.06 29.88 -3.65
C SER A 241 13.83 30.20 -2.81
N GLN A 242 13.60 31.48 -2.53
CA GLN A 242 12.36 31.95 -1.90
C GLN A 242 11.20 32.12 -2.90
N ASP A 243 11.50 32.11 -4.20
CA ASP A 243 10.49 32.26 -5.25
C ASP A 243 9.80 30.91 -5.56
N GLU A 244 10.42 29.80 -5.16
CA GLU A 244 9.92 28.43 -5.37
C GLU A 244 9.72 27.70 -4.04
N HIS A 245 8.46 27.57 -3.64
CA HIS A 245 8.09 27.03 -2.33
C HIS A 245 7.89 25.50 -2.38
N CYS A 246 6.98 24.95 -3.19
CA CYS A 246 6.72 23.49 -3.14
C CYS A 246 6.65 22.77 -4.49
N GLY A 247 6.64 23.45 -5.64
CA GLY A 247 6.48 22.80 -6.96
C GLY A 247 5.30 21.80 -7.07
N PRO A 248 5.15 21.11 -8.20
CA PRO A 248 4.15 20.06 -8.40
C PRO A 248 4.45 18.81 -7.53
N PRO A 249 3.45 18.24 -6.83
CA PRO A 249 3.62 17.08 -5.94
C PRO A 249 3.96 15.77 -6.67
N THR A 250 3.52 15.62 -7.92
CA THR A 250 3.52 14.33 -8.64
C THR A 250 4.88 13.87 -9.17
N LEU A 251 5.90 14.72 -9.11
CA LEU A 251 7.20 14.48 -9.76
C LEU A 251 8.35 14.28 -8.75
N GLY A 252 8.07 14.30 -7.45
CA GLY A 252 9.11 14.17 -6.43
C GLY A 252 10.22 15.22 -6.57
N PRO A 253 11.49 14.89 -6.29
CA PRO A 253 12.63 15.78 -6.50
C PRO A 253 12.78 16.29 -7.94
N ALA A 254 12.41 15.48 -8.94
CA ALA A 254 12.47 15.88 -10.36
C ALA A 254 11.45 16.98 -10.72
N GLY A 255 10.48 17.23 -9.83
CA GLY A 255 9.45 18.24 -10.00
C GLY A 255 9.81 19.64 -9.51
N VAL A 256 10.97 19.84 -8.91
CA VAL A 256 11.36 21.14 -8.34
C VAL A 256 12.71 21.59 -8.89
N THR A 257 12.83 22.87 -9.19
CA THR A 257 14.07 23.51 -9.64
C THR A 257 14.79 24.22 -8.51
N ALA A 258 14.04 24.71 -7.52
CA ALA A 258 14.55 25.20 -6.25
C ALA A 258 13.53 25.01 -5.11
N LEU A 259 13.98 25.13 -3.86
CA LEU A 259 13.15 25.00 -2.65
C LEU A 259 13.61 25.94 -1.54
N ASP A 260 12.71 26.68 -0.91
CA ASP A 260 13.03 27.28 0.39
C ASP A 260 13.02 26.24 1.54
N CYS A 261 13.39 26.67 2.74
CA CYS A 261 13.50 25.79 3.91
C CYS A 261 12.19 25.07 4.26
N SER A 262 11.07 25.78 4.22
CA SER A 262 9.75 25.27 4.55
C SER A 262 9.12 24.48 3.39
N GLY A 263 9.47 24.87 2.18
CA GLY A 263 9.22 24.15 0.94
C GLY A 263 9.84 22.76 0.92
N PHE A 264 11.13 22.69 1.21
CA PHE A 264 11.88 21.45 1.32
C PHE A 264 11.24 20.48 2.32
N VAL A 265 10.98 20.91 3.56
CA VAL A 265 10.35 20.00 4.52
C VAL A 265 8.94 19.61 4.07
N SER A 266 8.15 20.53 3.51
CA SER A 266 6.82 20.22 2.97
C SER A 266 6.88 19.11 1.92
N ARG A 267 7.86 19.17 1.01
CA ARG A 267 8.09 18.12 0.01
C ARG A 267 8.40 16.77 0.65
N VAL A 268 9.32 16.74 1.61
CA VAL A 268 9.73 15.48 2.25
C VAL A 268 8.54 14.75 2.85
N TYR A 269 7.72 15.45 3.65
CA TYR A 269 6.53 14.81 4.25
C TYR A 269 5.41 14.54 3.24
N ARG A 270 5.20 15.43 2.27
CA ARG A 270 4.15 15.25 1.25
C ARG A 270 4.42 14.05 0.35
N ASP A 271 5.64 13.92 -0.14
CA ASP A 271 6.03 12.83 -1.03
C ASP A 271 6.03 11.47 -0.31
N LEU A 272 6.12 11.47 1.03
CA LEU A 272 5.90 10.28 1.87
C LEU A 272 4.43 10.02 2.21
N GLY A 273 3.49 10.84 1.72
CA GLY A 273 2.08 10.73 2.08
C GLY A 273 1.78 11.07 3.54
N LEU A 274 2.74 11.67 4.27
CA LEU A 274 2.56 12.09 5.65
C LEU A 274 1.64 13.31 5.74
N PHE A 275 1.70 14.19 4.73
CA PHE A 275 0.81 15.34 4.56
C PHE A 275 -0.07 15.22 3.31
N PRO A 276 -1.24 15.89 3.26
CA PRO A 276 -2.03 16.01 2.04
C PRO A 276 -1.24 16.59 0.85
N GLU A 277 -1.54 16.18 -0.38
CA GLU A 277 -0.82 16.63 -1.60
C GLU A 277 -0.86 18.15 -1.84
N SER A 278 -1.92 18.82 -1.39
CA SER A 278 -2.04 20.29 -1.48
C SER A 278 -1.24 21.03 -0.41
N THR A 279 -0.61 20.32 0.53
CA THR A 279 0.11 20.94 1.63
C THR A 279 1.39 21.60 1.14
N CYS A 280 1.53 22.87 1.49
CA CYS A 280 2.74 23.65 1.31
C CYS A 280 2.87 24.55 2.54
N LEU A 281 3.71 24.13 3.49
CA LEU A 281 3.87 24.79 4.78
C LEU A 281 4.80 25.97 4.64
N THR A 282 4.53 27.00 5.44
CA THR A 282 5.48 28.07 5.72
C THR A 282 5.96 27.92 7.17
N THR A 283 7.05 28.58 7.53
CA THR A 283 7.51 28.67 8.92
C THR A 283 6.44 29.24 9.87
N LYS A 284 5.49 30.03 9.36
CA LYS A 284 4.35 30.59 10.13
C LYS A 284 3.21 29.60 10.33
N THR A 285 2.98 28.68 9.39
CA THR A 285 1.84 27.74 9.46
C THR A 285 2.16 26.46 10.22
N ILE A 286 3.45 26.07 10.31
CA ILE A 286 3.90 24.88 11.05
C ILE A 286 3.31 24.78 12.46
N PRO A 287 3.35 25.82 13.32
CA PRO A 287 2.84 25.74 14.69
C PRO A 287 1.34 25.41 14.85
N GLY A 288 0.54 25.63 13.80
CA GLY A 288 -0.91 25.38 13.82
C GLY A 288 -1.35 24.25 12.90
N PHE A 289 -0.40 23.52 12.29
CA PHE A 289 -0.75 22.51 11.30
C PHE A 289 -1.15 21.19 11.96
N SER A 290 -2.37 20.70 11.69
CA SER A 290 -2.99 19.55 12.38
C SER A 290 -2.26 18.22 12.21
N TYR A 291 -1.38 18.11 11.21
CA TYR A 291 -0.56 16.91 10.97
C TYR A 291 0.78 16.95 11.71
N LEU A 292 1.01 18.01 12.49
CA LEU A 292 2.19 18.18 13.32
C LEU A 292 1.76 18.35 14.78
N LYS A 293 2.49 17.69 15.69
CA LYS A 293 2.38 17.87 17.13
C LYS A 293 3.66 18.51 17.63
N GLU A 294 3.54 19.57 18.42
CA GLU A 294 4.70 20.13 19.12
C GLU A 294 5.21 19.15 20.18
N VAL A 295 6.52 18.95 20.22
CA VAL A 295 7.21 18.08 21.19
C VAL A 295 8.28 18.88 21.94
N SER A 296 8.68 18.40 23.12
CA SER A 296 9.77 19.04 23.86
C SER A 296 11.15 18.69 23.26
N ALA A 297 12.17 19.48 23.60
CA ALA A 297 13.55 19.21 23.20
C ALA A 297 14.03 17.80 23.59
N ASN A 298 13.60 17.32 24.77
CA ASN A 298 13.97 16.00 25.29
C ASN A 298 13.24 14.84 24.59
N GLU A 299 12.16 15.15 23.87
CA GLU A 299 11.38 14.15 23.15
C GLU A 299 11.74 14.09 21.67
N ILE A 300 12.59 14.98 21.17
CA ILE A 300 12.92 15.05 19.74
C ILE A 300 13.55 13.75 19.25
N LYS A 301 13.16 13.32 18.05
CA LYS A 301 13.65 12.13 17.36
C LYS A 301 14.01 12.48 15.92
N THR A 302 14.85 11.64 15.31
CA THR A 302 15.16 11.70 13.88
C THR A 302 13.89 11.86 13.05
N GLY A 303 13.93 12.76 12.07
CA GLY A 303 12.77 13.09 11.23
C GLY A 303 11.78 14.06 11.86
N ASP A 304 11.98 14.58 13.08
CA ASP A 304 11.22 15.72 13.59
C ASP A 304 11.71 17.04 12.96
N LEU A 305 10.87 18.07 12.98
CA LEU A 305 11.18 19.42 12.55
C LEU A 305 11.79 20.24 13.68
N VAL A 306 12.82 21.04 13.37
CA VAL A 306 13.32 22.10 14.25
C VAL A 306 13.00 23.45 13.61
N LEU A 307 12.15 24.24 14.26
CA LEU A 307 11.75 25.58 13.83
C LEU A 307 12.51 26.62 14.67
N SER A 308 13.22 27.54 14.01
CA SER A 308 13.88 28.69 14.64
C SER A 308 13.09 29.96 14.37
N CYS A 309 12.80 30.77 15.41
CA CYS A 309 11.79 31.83 15.29
C CYS A 309 12.28 33.15 14.63
N CYS A 310 13.57 33.47 14.58
CA CYS A 310 14.07 34.72 13.99
C CYS A 310 15.52 34.58 13.45
N PRO A 311 15.77 34.71 12.12
CA PRO A 311 14.80 34.66 11.03
C PRO A 311 14.09 33.30 10.98
N GLY A 312 12.84 33.28 10.52
CA GLY A 312 12.04 32.05 10.42
C GLY A 312 12.72 31.03 9.53
N HIS A 313 13.13 29.90 10.09
CA HIS A 313 13.80 28.82 9.38
C HIS A 313 13.40 27.46 9.96
N VAL A 314 13.21 26.47 9.10
CA VAL A 314 12.87 25.10 9.51
C VAL A 314 13.83 24.10 8.88
N VAL A 315 14.23 23.10 9.67
CA VAL A 315 15.14 22.04 9.27
C VAL A 315 14.62 20.68 9.77
N LEU A 316 15.09 19.60 9.16
CA LEU A 316 14.80 18.22 9.57
C LEU A 316 15.90 17.70 10.50
N TYR A 317 15.55 17.33 11.72
CA TYR A 317 16.51 16.80 12.69
C TYR A 317 16.96 15.39 12.32
N VAL A 318 18.27 15.14 12.33
CA VAL A 318 18.87 13.82 12.12
C VAL A 318 19.31 13.22 13.45
N SER A 319 20.21 13.89 14.16
CA SER A 319 20.83 13.37 15.40
C SER A 319 21.57 14.48 16.17
N GLY A 320 21.99 14.20 17.41
CA GLY A 320 22.82 15.08 18.22
C GLY A 320 22.10 15.67 19.43
N ASP A 321 22.67 16.74 19.98
CA ASP A 321 22.13 17.44 21.14
C ASP A 321 21.51 18.78 20.69
N VAL A 322 20.18 18.84 20.71
CA VAL A 322 19.43 20.04 20.32
C VAL A 322 19.58 21.22 21.28
N THR A 323 20.29 21.04 22.41
CA THR A 323 20.67 22.11 23.32
C THR A 323 22.09 22.63 23.07
N ASN A 324 22.87 21.97 22.20
CA ASN A 324 24.24 22.33 21.87
C ASN A 324 24.53 22.24 20.36
N LYS A 325 24.81 21.04 19.83
CA LYS A 325 25.11 20.80 18.42
C LYS A 325 24.41 19.55 17.90
N PHE A 326 23.82 19.67 16.72
CA PHE A 326 23.01 18.61 16.11
C PHE A 326 23.08 18.64 14.58
N THR A 327 22.88 17.49 13.96
CA THR A 327 22.87 17.28 12.52
C THR A 327 21.46 17.41 11.97
N VAL A 328 21.33 18.07 10.83
CA VAL A 328 20.05 18.32 10.16
C VAL A 328 20.15 18.13 8.66
N TRP A 329 18.99 17.94 8.02
CA TRP A 329 18.80 18.28 6.61
C TRP A 329 18.11 19.64 6.48
N GLU A 330 18.61 20.48 5.59
CA GLU A 330 18.14 21.85 5.41
C GLU A 330 18.16 22.30 3.95
N SER A 331 17.33 23.28 3.61
CA SER A 331 17.46 24.09 2.39
C SER A 331 17.66 25.56 2.77
N GLY A 332 18.82 26.11 2.41
CA GLY A 332 19.21 27.49 2.71
C GLY A 332 19.39 27.82 4.20
N GLY A 333 19.76 29.06 4.49
CA GLY A 333 19.57 29.65 5.82
C GLY A 333 20.55 29.26 6.93
N GLY A 334 21.85 29.40 6.71
CA GLY A 334 22.85 29.39 7.80
C GLY A 334 24.08 30.22 7.43
N GLU A 335 24.85 30.68 8.42
CA GLU A 335 26.11 31.47 8.29
C GLU A 335 27.14 30.85 7.31
N ALA A 336 26.92 29.62 6.87
CA ALA A 336 27.73 28.84 5.94
C ALA A 336 27.26 28.87 4.47
N GLY A 337 26.46 29.85 4.04
CA GLY A 337 26.23 30.17 2.62
C GLY A 337 25.79 28.98 1.73
N GLY A 338 24.90 28.13 2.23
CA GLY A 338 24.42 26.98 1.46
C GLY A 338 23.33 27.37 0.48
N ASP A 339 23.63 27.36 -0.81
CA ASP A 339 22.66 27.61 -1.89
C ASP A 339 21.89 26.35 -2.31
N VAL A 340 22.01 25.22 -1.58
CA VAL A 340 21.38 23.93 -1.93
C VAL A 340 20.91 23.16 -0.71
N VAL A 341 20.00 22.19 -0.93
CA VAL A 341 19.60 21.18 0.05
C VAL A 341 20.79 20.29 0.42
N ARG A 342 21.08 20.18 1.72
CA ARG A 342 22.22 19.38 2.22
C ARG A 342 22.03 18.91 3.66
N GLU A 343 22.87 17.97 4.06
CA GLU A 343 23.11 17.70 5.47
C GLU A 343 24.05 18.77 6.05
N ALA A 344 23.77 19.24 7.27
CA ALA A 344 24.55 20.27 7.93
C ALA A 344 24.60 20.06 9.46
N LEU A 345 25.70 20.53 10.07
CA LEU A 345 25.81 20.63 11.52
C LEU A 345 25.32 22.02 11.97
N ARG A 346 24.42 22.05 12.95
CA ARG A 346 23.84 23.27 13.53
C ARG A 346 24.18 23.40 15.00
N THR A 347 24.30 24.65 15.45
CA THR A 347 24.33 25.02 16.87
C THR A 347 22.92 25.39 17.32
N ALA A 348 22.54 24.95 18.51
CA ALA A 348 21.28 25.29 19.15
C ALA A 348 21.10 26.80 19.27
N ARG A 349 19.84 27.24 19.14
CA ARG A 349 19.46 28.64 19.27
C ARG A 349 18.40 28.79 20.37
N PRO A 350 18.43 29.91 21.12
CA PRO A 350 17.30 30.23 21.99
C PRO A 350 16.02 30.34 21.13
N ASN A 351 14.91 29.82 21.64
CA ASN A 351 13.58 29.82 21.01
C ASN A 351 13.37 28.84 19.85
N GLN A 352 14.09 27.72 19.84
CA GLN A 352 13.74 26.60 18.97
C GLN A 352 12.46 25.91 19.44
N ARG A 353 11.66 25.47 18.47
CA ARG A 353 10.45 24.68 18.68
C ARG A 353 10.54 23.41 17.84
N TYR A 354 9.95 22.32 18.33
CA TYR A 354 10.13 21.00 17.74
C TYR A 354 8.78 20.40 17.37
N PHE A 355 8.66 19.83 16.18
CA PHE A 355 7.39 19.28 15.70
C PHE A 355 7.56 17.88 15.12
N ARG A 356 6.64 16.98 15.47
CA ARG A 356 6.58 15.61 14.98
C ARG A 356 5.36 15.40 14.09
N ALA A 357 5.52 14.71 12.97
CA ALA A 357 4.39 14.25 12.17
C ALA A 357 3.49 13.31 12.99
N THR A 358 2.19 13.59 13.05
CA THR A 358 1.24 12.82 13.88
C THR A 358 1.11 11.36 13.45
N LYS A 359 1.34 11.07 12.16
CA LYS A 359 1.40 9.71 11.61
C LYS A 359 2.64 8.89 12.04
N CYS A 360 3.58 9.52 12.75
CA CYS A 360 4.86 8.94 13.14
C CYS A 360 5.05 8.82 14.66
N GLN A 361 3.94 8.97 15.40
CA GLN A 361 3.86 8.66 16.83
C GLN A 361 3.47 7.19 16.99
#